data_AF-A0A0P9UXW7-F1
#
_entry.id   AF-A0A0P9UXW7-F1
#
_cell.length_a   1.000
_cell.length_b   1.000
_cell.length_c   1.000
_cell.angle_alpha   90.00
_cell.angle_beta   90.00
_cell.angle_gamma   90.00
#
_symmetry.space_group_name_H-M   'P 1'
#
loop_
_entity.id
_entity.type
_entity.pdbx_description
1 polymer ?
#
loop_
_entity_poly.entity_id
_entity_poly.type
_entity_poly.pdbx_seq_one_letter_code
_entity_poly.pdbx_strand_id
1 'polypeptide(L)' 'MSTQLSPIVSEFETQEQADSYDRWFRAKVQASLDDPRPNIPHDQVMSEMRALIESKKNKHNAG' A
#
# COMPACT_ATOMS: atom_id res chain seq x y z
N MET A 1 -5.13 26.90 8.59
CA MET A 1 -5.74 27.26 7.30
C MET A 1 -5.02 26.41 6.28
N SER A 2 -5.64 25.29 5.88
CA SER A 2 -5.07 24.31 4.96
C SER A 2 -5.05 24.90 3.57
N THR A 3 -3.87 24.99 2.95
CA THR A 3 -3.76 25.43 1.56
C THR A 3 -4.43 24.38 0.67
N GLN A 4 -5.49 24.76 -0.05
CA GLN A 4 -6.07 23.90 -1.08
C GLN A 4 -5.08 23.76 -2.24
N LEU A 5 -4.92 22.52 -2.70
CA LEU A 5 -4.04 22.17 -3.81
C LEU A 5 -4.87 21.94 -5.08
N SER A 6 -4.31 22.28 -6.23
CA SER A 6 -5.00 22.03 -7.50
C SER A 6 -4.91 20.54 -7.88
N PRO A 7 -6.00 19.93 -8.39
CA PRO A 7 -5.99 18.51 -8.80
C PRO A 7 -5.02 18.17 -9.93
N ILE A 8 -4.55 19.19 -10.68
CA ILE A 8 -3.57 19.01 -11.76
C ILE A 8 -2.15 18.84 -11.19
N VAL A 9 -1.86 19.48 -10.05
CA VAL A 9 -0.52 19.50 -9.44
C VAL A 9 -0.39 18.46 -8.33
N SER A 10 -1.48 18.14 -7.63
CA SER A 10 -1.49 17.24 -6.49
C SER A 10 -2.69 16.29 -6.54
N GLU A 11 -2.47 15.04 -6.13
CA GLU A 11 -3.53 14.06 -5.90
C GLU A 11 -4.32 14.32 -4.60
N PHE A 12 -3.78 15.14 -3.69
CA PHE A 12 -4.43 15.55 -2.44
C PHE A 12 -5.11 16.91 -2.60
N GLU A 13 -6.28 17.07 -1.99
CA GLU A 13 -7.07 18.31 -2.03
C GLU A 13 -6.45 19.42 -1.19
N THR A 14 -5.68 19.06 -0.15
CA THR A 14 -5.07 20.02 0.77
C THR A 14 -3.62 19.66 1.09
N GLN A 15 -2.83 20.68 1.39
CA GLN A 15 -1.45 20.49 1.85
C GLN A 15 -1.38 19.65 3.13
N GLU A 16 -2.34 19.81 4.04
CA GLU A 16 -2.38 19.06 5.28
C GLU A 16 -2.63 17.55 5.06
N GLN A 17 -3.45 17.18 4.07
CA GLN A 17 -3.61 15.78 3.67
C GLN A 17 -2.33 15.22 3.06
N ALA A 18 -1.67 15.99 2.18
CA ALA A 18 -0.41 15.58 1.56
C ALA A 18 0.69 15.36 2.62
N ASP A 19 0.83 16.27 3.58
CA ASP A 19 1.81 16.17 4.66
C ASP A 19 1.49 15.01 5.62
N SER A 20 0.20 14.75 5.87
CA SER A 20 -0.24 13.60 6.65
C SER A 20 0.14 12.29 5.95
N TYR A 21 -0.11 12.20 4.64
CA TYR A 21 0.26 11.04 3.83
C TYR A 21 1.77 10.84 3.79
N ASP A 22 2.56 11.90 3.55
CA ASP A 22 4.03 11.80 3.49
C ASP A 22 4.61 11.28 4.82
N ARG A 23 4.12 11.76 5.96
CA ARG A 23 4.54 11.26 7.28
C ARG A 23 4.23 9.78 7.46
N TRP A 24 3.00 9.37 7.14
CA TRP A 24 2.62 7.96 7.22
C TRP A 24 3.44 7.09 6.25
N PHE A 25 3.64 7.56 5.01
CA PHE A 25 4.37 6.84 3.99
C PHE A 25 5.82 6.62 4.39
N ARG A 26 6.51 7.67 4.87
CA ARG A 26 7.88 7.56 5.39
C ARG A 26 7.97 6.59 6.56
N ALA A 27 7.04 6.66 7.51
CA ALA A 27 7.01 5.72 8.64
C ALA A 27 6.82 4.27 8.17
N LYS A 28 5.94 4.04 7.19
CA LYS A 28 5.71 2.71 6.60
C LYS A 28 6.93 2.18 5.84
N VAL A 29 7.62 3.04 5.09
CA VAL A 29 8.85 2.69 4.39
C VAL A 29 9.95 2.35 5.40
N GLN A 30 10.14 3.16 6.43
CA GLN A 30 11.12 2.89 7.47
C GLN A 30 10.85 1.55 8.17
N ALA A 31 9.61 1.29 8.56
CA ALA A 31 9.24 0.00 9.15
C ALA A 31 9.48 -1.20 8.22
N SER A 32 9.43 -0.99 6.89
CA SER A 32 9.72 -2.03 5.90
C SER A 32 11.22 -2.23 5.68
N LEU A 33 12.03 -1.17 5.82
CA LEU A 33 13.50 -1.24 5.78
C LEU A 33 14.08 -1.86 7.05
N ASP A 34 13.45 -1.59 8.19
CA ASP A 34 13.84 -2.14 9.50
C ASP A 34 13.42 -3.61 9.67
N ASP A 35 12.64 -4.17 8.74
CA ASP A 35 12.23 -5.57 8.77
C ASP A 35 13.45 -6.48 8.52
N PRO A 36 13.84 -7.34 9.48
CA PRO A 36 15.02 -8.19 9.34
C PRO A 36 14.78 -9.37 8.39
N ARG A 37 13.54 -9.60 7.93
CA ARG A 37 13.22 -10.72 7.05
C ARG A 37 13.90 -10.54 5.69
N PRO A 38 14.44 -11.62 5.09
CA PRO A 38 15.02 -11.53 3.76
C PRO A 38 13.95 -11.20 2.72
N ASN A 39 14.38 -10.52 1.66
CA ASN A 39 13.53 -10.30 0.49
C ASN A 39 13.11 -11.64 -0.12
N ILE A 40 11.85 -11.71 -0.56
CA ILE A 40 11.31 -12.87 -1.27
C ILE A 40 11.45 -12.70 -2.79
N PRO A 41 11.75 -13.77 -3.54
CA PRO A 41 11.81 -13.72 -5.00
C PRO A 41 10.45 -13.36 -5.61
N HIS A 42 10.47 -12.74 -6.80
CA HIS A 42 9.26 -12.38 -7.54
C HIS A 42 8.31 -13.57 -7.74
N ASP A 43 8.85 -14.73 -8.12
CA ASP A 43 8.05 -15.94 -8.35
C ASP A 43 7.31 -16.41 -7.11
N GLN A 44 7.93 -16.25 -5.94
CA GLN A 44 7.32 -16.58 -4.66
C GLN A 44 6.14 -15.63 -4.38
N VAL A 45 6.31 -14.31 -4.54
CA VAL A 45 5.21 -13.33 -4.39
C VAL A 45 4.03 -13.69 -5.30
N MET A 46 4.31 -14.01 -6.57
CA MET A 46 3.27 -14.35 -7.53
C MET A 46 2.56 -15.66 -7.19
N SER A 47 3.27 -16.64 -6.63
CA SER A 47 2.68 -17.89 -6.15
C SER A 47 1.73 -17.65 -4.98
N GLU A 48 2.18 -16.89 -3.96
CA GLU A 48 1.39 -16.54 -2.78
C GLU A 48 0.13 -15.75 -3.17
N MET A 49 0.25 -14.78 -4.09
CA MET A 49 -0.88 -14.00 -4.59
C MET A 49 -1.92 -14.85 -5.32
N ARG A 50 -1.50 -15.79 -6.18
CA ARG A 50 -2.42 -16.71 -6.87
C ARG A 50 -3.17 -17.58 -5.87
N ALA A 51 -2.48 -18.14 -4.88
CA ALA A 51 -3.09 -18.96 -3.84
C ALA A 51 -4.13 -18.16 -3.03
N LEU A 52 -3.85 -16.90 -2.70
CA LEU A 52 -4.79 -16.03 -2.00
C LEU A 52 -6.06 -15.75 -2.81
N ILE A 53 -5.91 -15.47 -4.11
CA ILE A 53 -7.06 -15.22 -5.01
C ILE A 53 -7.92 -16.48 -5.11
N GLU A 54 -7.31 -17.64 -5.31
CA GLU A 54 -8.01 -18.92 -5.41
C GLU A 54 -8.78 -19.25 -4.13
N SER A 55 -8.15 -19.05 -2.96
CA SER A 55 -8.82 -19.22 -1.67
C SER A 55 -10.06 -18.33 -1.53
N LYS A 56 -9.98 -17.06 -1.96
CA LYS A 56 -11.11 -16.14 -1.90
C LYS A 56 -12.24 -16.54 -2.86
N LYS A 57 -11.91 -16.99 -4.08
CA LYS A 57 -12.89 -17.48 -5.05
C LYS A 57 -13.62 -18.72 -4.56
N ASN A 58 -12.90 -19.69 -4.02
CA ASN A 58 -13.49 -20.94 -3.53
C ASN A 58 -14.41 -20.70 -2.33
N LYS A 59 -14.07 -19.74 -1.46
CA LYS A 59 -14.97 -19.30 -0.37
C LYS A 59 -16.26 -18.68 -0.90
N HIS A 60 -16.20 -17.91 -1.97
CA HIS A 60 -17.38 -17.27 -2.56
C HIS A 60 -18.26 -18.27 -3.35
N ASN A 61 -17.66 -19.30 -3.94
CA ASN A 61 -18.39 -20.33 -4.70
C ASN A 61 -19.01 -21.43 -3.83
N ALA A 62 -18.62 -21.50 -2.55
CA ALA A 62 -19.10 -22.49 -1.59
C ALA A 62 -20.25 -21.97 -0.69
N GLY A 63 -20.74 -20.74 -0.93
CA GLY A 63 -21.93 -20.16 -0.30
C GLY A 63 -23.06 -20.02 -1.30
#